data_AF-A0A7S2NR09-F1
#
_entry.id   AF-A0A7S2NR09-F1
#
_cell.length_a   1.000
_cell.length_b   1.000
_cell.length_c   1.000
_cell.angle_alpha   90.00
_cell.angle_beta   90.00
_cell.angle_gamma   90.00
#
_symmetry.space_group_name_H-M   'P 1'
#
loop_
_entity.id
_entity.type
_entity.pdbx_description
1 polymer ?
#
loop_
_entity_poly.entity_id
_entity_poly.type
_entity_poly.pdbx_seq_one_letter_code
_entity_poly.pdbx_strand_id
1 'polypeptide(L)'
;HDWSVIGLLDRVAKASPAYHTFIDTGAAITGMSNLQVASYLLSNGLEGMEGVVFLDEKDRKVILLRAGMRVLSLAGCGIAPHRRFTFFDQVHSTGVDVQQTLSARAAMTLGKDMTFRDFAQGAFRMRAVGSGQTITLLITPQVAHLVRTEIA
;
A
#
# COMPACT_ATOMS: atom_id res chain seq x y z
N HIS A 1 -5.64 12.04 18.43
CA HIS A 1 -5.73 12.33 16.99
C HIS A 1 -6.81 11.45 16.40
N ASP A 2 -7.84 12.07 15.85
CA ASP A 2 -8.91 11.36 15.15
C ASP A 2 -8.34 10.69 13.90
N TRP A 3 -8.79 9.47 13.66
CA TRP A 3 -8.42 8.72 12.47
C TRP A 3 -8.97 9.39 11.22
N SER A 4 -8.16 9.47 10.16
CA SER A 4 -8.60 9.92 8.84
C SER A 4 -7.79 9.22 7.74
N VAL A 5 -8.37 9.12 6.54
CA VAL A 5 -7.70 8.58 5.35
C VAL A 5 -6.43 9.37 5.06
N ILE A 6 -6.51 10.70 5.11
CA ILE A 6 -5.37 11.60 4.88
C ILE A 6 -4.26 11.37 5.92
N GLY A 7 -4.61 11.30 7.21
CA GLY A 7 -3.64 11.04 8.27
C GLY A 7 -2.99 9.66 8.15
N LEU A 8 -3.72 8.65 7.66
CA LEU A 8 -3.16 7.34 7.34
C LEU A 8 -2.16 7.41 6.19
N LEU A 9 -2.52 8.08 5.10
CA LEU A 9 -1.63 8.27 3.94
C LEU A 9 -0.37 9.07 4.30
N ASP A 10 -0.50 10.11 5.12
CA ASP A 10 0.64 10.86 5.66
C ASP A 10 1.61 9.95 6.42
N ARG A 11 1.08 9.10 7.31
CA ARG A 11 1.91 8.15 8.08
C ARG A 11 2.64 7.16 7.20
N VAL A 12 2.01 6.70 6.11
CA VAL A 12 2.63 5.80 5.13
C VAL A 12 3.70 6.54 4.32
N ALA A 13 3.38 7.72 3.79
CA ALA A 13 4.25 8.47 2.89
C ALA A 13 5.49 9.04 3.57
N LYS A 14 5.38 9.39 4.86
CA LYS A 14 6.45 10.03 5.66
C LYS A 14 7.14 9.07 6.63
N ALA A 15 6.89 7.76 6.50
CA ALA A 15 7.49 6.76 7.39
C ALA A 15 9.02 6.79 7.34
N SER A 16 9.64 6.65 8.51
CA SER A 16 11.08 6.42 8.64
C SER A 16 11.32 5.16 9.49
N PRO A 17 12.02 4.14 8.97
CA PRO A 17 12.51 4.05 7.59
C PRO A 17 11.35 4.02 6.57
N ALA A 18 11.64 4.25 5.29
CA ALA A 18 10.61 4.31 4.25
C ALA A 18 9.94 2.94 3.99
N TYR A 19 8.67 3.00 3.58
CA TYR A 19 7.96 1.86 3.01
C TYR A 19 8.12 1.83 1.49
N HIS A 20 7.95 0.64 0.91
CA HIS A 20 7.94 0.39 -0.53
C HIS A 20 6.55 -0.04 -1.02
N THR A 21 5.68 -0.45 -0.11
CA THR A 21 4.36 -0.96 -0.45
C THR A 21 3.34 -0.52 0.60
N PHE A 22 2.15 -0.16 0.15
CA PHE A 22 0.97 -0.01 1.00
C PHE A 22 -0.12 -0.95 0.51
N ILE A 23 -0.66 -1.75 1.42
CA ILE A 23 -1.63 -2.81 1.15
C ILE A 23 -2.89 -2.51 1.98
N ASP A 24 -3.92 -1.98 1.35
CA ASP A 24 -5.17 -1.61 2.01
C ASP A 24 -6.15 -2.79 2.11
N THR A 25 -5.74 -3.90 2.73
CA THR A 25 -6.64 -5.05 2.92
C THR A 25 -7.83 -4.77 3.84
N GLY A 26 -7.71 -3.75 4.70
CA GLY A 26 -8.71 -3.40 5.70
C GLY A 26 -9.78 -2.44 5.18
N ALA A 27 -9.75 -2.10 3.89
CA ALA A 27 -10.60 -1.10 3.26
C ALA A 27 -10.61 0.23 4.03
N ALA A 28 -9.45 0.64 4.56
CA ALA A 28 -9.30 1.87 5.32
C ALA A 28 -9.28 3.10 4.42
N ILE A 29 -8.94 2.95 3.13
CA ILE A 29 -8.95 4.02 2.15
C ILE A 29 -10.32 4.09 1.50
N THR A 30 -11.08 5.12 1.85
CA THR A 30 -12.42 5.37 1.32
C THR A 30 -12.49 6.74 0.64
N GLY A 31 -13.36 6.87 -0.36
CA GLY A 31 -13.58 8.15 -1.07
C GLY A 31 -12.42 8.62 -1.95
N MET A 32 -11.44 7.75 -2.23
CA MET A 32 -10.31 8.04 -3.12
C MET A 32 -10.13 6.92 -4.13
N SER A 33 -9.92 7.25 -5.41
CA SER A 33 -9.47 6.30 -6.42
C SER A 33 -7.99 5.96 -6.24
N ASN A 34 -7.54 4.84 -6.80
CA ASN A 34 -6.14 4.44 -6.74
C ASN A 34 -5.18 5.50 -7.31
N LEU A 35 -5.61 6.23 -8.35
CA LEU A 35 -4.85 7.36 -8.90
C LEU A 35 -4.76 8.52 -7.90
N GLN A 36 -5.86 8.85 -7.21
CA GLN A 36 -5.86 9.89 -6.19
C GLN A 36 -4.95 9.52 -5.01
N VAL A 37 -4.96 8.26 -4.58
CA VAL A 37 -4.06 7.75 -3.53
C VAL A 37 -2.60 7.83 -3.99
N ALA A 38 -2.29 7.32 -5.18
CA ALA A 38 -0.96 7.36 -5.77
C ALA A 38 -0.43 8.80 -5.88
N SER A 39 -1.26 9.72 -6.37
CA SER A 39 -0.93 11.14 -6.50
C SER A 39 -0.69 11.79 -5.14
N TYR A 40 -1.55 11.51 -4.17
CA TYR A 40 -1.43 12.04 -2.82
C TYR A 40 -0.13 11.58 -2.14
N LEU A 41 0.13 10.26 -2.14
CA LEU A 41 1.33 9.67 -1.53
C LEU A 41 2.62 10.26 -2.13
N LEU A 42 2.66 10.38 -3.46
CA LEU A 42 3.82 10.90 -4.16
C LEU A 42 4.02 12.40 -3.90
N SER A 43 2.93 13.18 -3.82
CA SER A 43 3.01 14.63 -3.58
C SER A 43 3.36 14.99 -2.13
N ASN A 44 2.99 14.14 -1.16
CA ASN A 44 3.11 14.44 0.28
C ASN A 44 4.23 13.66 0.99
N GLY A 45 5.00 12.84 0.27
CA GLY A 45 6.13 12.10 0.82
C GLY A 45 6.76 11.17 -0.20
N LEU A 46 7.12 9.96 0.24
CA LEU A 46 7.83 8.96 -0.57
C LEU A 46 9.13 9.51 -1.18
N GLU A 47 9.92 10.21 -0.35
CA GLU A 47 11.23 10.73 -0.75
C GLU A 47 12.09 9.60 -1.34
N GLY A 48 12.77 9.90 -2.45
CA GLY A 48 13.58 8.92 -3.19
C GLY A 48 12.80 8.00 -4.15
N MET A 49 11.47 7.94 -4.07
CA MET A 49 10.64 7.19 -5.03
C MET A 49 10.34 8.02 -6.27
N GLU A 50 10.51 7.43 -7.45
CA GLU A 50 10.28 8.03 -8.77
C GLU A 50 8.84 7.84 -9.27
N GLY A 51 8.07 6.97 -8.63
CA GLY A 51 6.66 6.77 -8.97
C GLY A 51 5.92 5.82 -8.05
N VAL A 52 4.60 5.79 -8.19
CA VAL A 52 3.70 4.88 -7.48
C VAL A 52 3.01 3.95 -8.48
N VAL A 53 3.21 2.65 -8.30
CA VAL A 53 2.52 1.59 -9.02
C VAL A 53 1.16 1.36 -8.38
N PHE A 54 0.13 1.23 -9.19
CA PHE A 54 -1.23 0.88 -8.76
C PHE A 54 -1.98 0.20 -9.91
N LEU A 55 -3.20 -0.27 -9.62
CA LEU A 55 -4.12 -0.78 -10.64
C LEU A 55 -5.11 0.30 -11.05
N ASP A 56 -5.19 0.56 -12.34
CA ASP A 56 -6.20 1.47 -12.90
C ASP A 56 -7.59 0.82 -12.89
N GLU A 57 -8.61 1.57 -13.31
CA GLU A 57 -10.01 1.14 -13.37
C GLU A 57 -10.27 -0.04 -14.34
N LYS A 58 -9.26 -0.45 -15.11
CA LYS A 58 -9.31 -1.59 -16.03
C LYS A 58 -8.41 -2.74 -15.59
N ASP A 59 -8.03 -2.77 -14.30
CA ASP A 59 -7.13 -3.76 -13.71
C ASP A 59 -5.72 -3.81 -14.33
N ARG A 60 -5.28 -2.73 -14.97
CA ARG A 60 -3.95 -2.67 -15.58
C ARG A 60 -2.95 -2.13 -14.59
N LYS A 61 -1.78 -2.79 -14.53
CA LYS A 61 -0.61 -2.31 -13.81
C LYS A 61 -0.09 -1.03 -14.46
N VAL A 62 -0.28 0.08 -13.77
CA VAL A 62 0.20 1.39 -14.20
C VAL A 62 1.11 1.99 -13.14
N ILE A 63 1.89 2.99 -13.53
CA ILE A 63 2.74 3.75 -12.63
C ILE A 63 2.49 5.24 -12.86
N LEU A 64 2.20 5.96 -11.78
CA LEU A 64 2.23 7.42 -11.76
C LEU A 64 3.67 7.86 -11.54
N LEU A 65 4.24 8.52 -12.54
CA LEU A 65 5.58 9.06 -12.46
C LEU A 65 5.59 10.38 -11.69
N ARG A 66 6.54 10.53 -10.77
CA ARG A 66 6.78 11.79 -10.05
C ARG A 66 7.13 12.90 -11.02
N ALA A 67 7.97 12.59 -12.01
CA ALA A 67 8.30 13.51 -13.10
C ALA A 67 7.07 13.73 -13.99
N GLY A 68 6.45 14.89 -13.83
CA GLY A 68 5.33 15.35 -14.67
C GLY A 68 3.97 14.73 -14.33
N MET A 69 3.85 13.98 -13.23
CA MET A 69 2.57 13.42 -12.74
C MET A 69 1.75 12.69 -13.82
N ARG A 70 2.45 11.93 -14.66
CA ARG A 70 1.85 11.18 -15.77
C ARG A 70 1.75 9.70 -15.45
N VAL A 71 0.65 9.09 -15.90
CA VAL A 71 0.41 7.65 -15.75
C VAL A 71 0.90 6.93 -17.00
N LEU A 72 1.70 5.88 -16.81
CA LEU A 72 2.19 5.00 -17.88
C LEU A 72 1.89 3.53 -17.54
N SER A 73 1.90 2.67 -18.56
CA SER A 73 1.92 1.22 -18.34
C SER A 73 3.19 0.81 -17.57
N LEU A 74 3.04 -0.04 -16.55
CA LEU A 74 4.18 -0.55 -15.79
C LEU A 74 5.09 -1.42 -16.66
N ALA A 75 4.53 -2.17 -17.62
CA ALA A 75 5.29 -3.10 -18.46
C ALA A 75 6.35 -2.40 -19.33
N GLY A 76 6.13 -1.12 -19.68
CA GLY A 76 7.08 -0.30 -20.44
C GLY A 76 7.91 0.64 -19.56
N CYS A 77 7.81 0.56 -18.24
CA CYS A 77 8.49 1.47 -17.33
C CYS A 77 9.81 0.87 -16.81
N GLY A 78 10.93 1.56 -17.08
CA GLY A 78 12.26 1.16 -16.63
C GLY A 78 12.61 1.48 -15.17
N ILE A 79 11.65 1.97 -14.36
CA ILE A 79 11.92 2.31 -12.95
C ILE A 79 12.11 1.02 -12.15
N ALA A 80 13.29 0.89 -11.55
CA ALA A 80 13.68 -0.26 -10.75
C ALA A 80 12.76 -0.42 -9.51
N PRO A 81 12.51 -1.66 -9.03
CA PRO A 81 11.63 -1.91 -7.88
C PRO A 81 11.97 -1.14 -6.59
N HIS A 82 13.23 -0.80 -6.36
CA HIS A 82 13.66 -0.05 -5.17
C HIS A 82 13.44 1.48 -5.29
N ARG A 83 13.13 1.99 -6.48
CA ARG A 83 12.84 3.42 -6.73
C ARG A 83 11.36 3.66 -7.02
N ARG A 84 10.50 2.69 -6.75
CA ARG A 84 9.04 2.84 -6.89
C ARG A 84 8.33 2.35 -5.64
N PHE A 85 7.20 2.98 -5.36
CA PHE A 85 6.26 2.54 -4.35
C PHE A 85 5.12 1.75 -5.01
N THR A 86 4.49 0.81 -4.30
CA THR A 86 3.32 0.09 -4.81
C THR A 86 2.13 0.28 -3.88
N PHE A 87 0.97 0.67 -4.40
CA PHE A 87 -0.29 0.68 -3.68
C PHE A 87 -1.19 -0.45 -4.18
N PHE A 88 -1.65 -1.28 -3.26
CA PHE A 88 -2.69 -2.29 -3.48
C PHE A 88 -3.93 -1.91 -2.68
N ASP A 89 -5.07 -1.79 -3.36
CA ASP A 89 -6.37 -1.61 -2.71
C ASP A 89 -6.98 -2.96 -2.29
N GLN A 90 -8.11 -2.90 -1.59
CA GLN A 90 -8.81 -4.09 -1.11
C GLN A 90 -9.44 -4.90 -2.25
N VAL A 91 -10.02 -4.23 -3.24
CA VAL A 91 -10.89 -4.82 -4.27
C VAL A 91 -10.10 -5.71 -5.24
N HIS A 92 -8.87 -5.33 -5.58
CA HIS A 92 -8.09 -6.02 -6.63
C HIS A 92 -7.06 -7.01 -6.05
N SER A 93 -7.45 -7.70 -4.97
CA SER A 93 -6.59 -8.57 -4.16
C SER A 93 -6.17 -9.90 -4.81
N THR A 94 -6.62 -10.21 -6.04
CA THR A 94 -6.31 -11.49 -6.70
C THR A 94 -5.44 -11.34 -7.96
N GLY A 95 -4.42 -12.17 -8.11
CA GLY A 95 -3.73 -12.42 -9.39
C GLY A 95 -2.68 -11.40 -9.88
N VAL A 96 -2.68 -10.16 -9.39
CA VAL A 96 -1.71 -9.15 -9.87
C VAL A 96 -0.35 -9.30 -9.20
N ASP A 97 0.65 -9.74 -9.97
CA ASP A 97 2.05 -9.79 -9.51
C ASP A 97 2.78 -8.48 -9.85
N VAL A 98 3.22 -7.77 -8.80
CA VAL A 98 4.11 -6.61 -8.88
C VAL A 98 5.35 -6.91 -8.05
N GLN A 99 6.49 -7.10 -8.72
CA GLN A 99 7.76 -7.37 -8.07
C GLN A 99 8.17 -6.19 -7.17
N GLN A 100 8.51 -6.52 -5.92
CA GLN A 100 9.05 -5.62 -4.91
C GLN A 100 10.56 -5.88 -4.74
N THR A 101 11.29 -4.91 -4.15
CA THR A 101 12.69 -5.13 -3.77
C THR A 101 12.83 -6.19 -2.66
N LEU A 102 13.98 -6.86 -2.56
CA LEU A 102 14.21 -7.95 -1.60
C LEU A 102 14.11 -7.51 -0.14
N SER A 103 14.48 -6.27 0.16
CA SER A 103 14.38 -5.66 1.48
C SER A 103 13.11 -4.81 1.67
N ALA A 104 12.09 -5.03 0.83
CA ALA A 104 10.91 -4.18 0.82
C ALA A 104 10.16 -4.23 2.16
N ARG A 105 9.78 -3.04 2.64
CA ARG A 105 8.97 -2.85 3.84
C ARG A 105 7.58 -2.43 3.41
N ALA A 106 6.56 -3.16 3.83
CA ALA A 106 5.17 -2.84 3.54
C ALA A 106 4.45 -2.31 4.77
N ALA A 107 3.52 -1.38 4.54
CA ALA A 107 2.45 -1.08 5.47
C ALA A 107 1.19 -1.84 5.01
N MET A 108 0.47 -2.47 5.94
CA MET A 108 -0.77 -3.19 5.63
C MET A 108 -1.85 -2.88 6.64
N THR A 109 -3.04 -2.51 6.19
CA THR A 109 -4.16 -2.21 7.10
C THR A 109 -4.89 -3.48 7.55
N LEU A 110 -5.40 -3.48 8.78
CA LEU A 110 -6.26 -4.52 9.31
C LEU A 110 -7.70 -3.99 9.50
N GLY A 111 -8.68 -4.72 8.99
CA GLY A 111 -10.11 -4.43 9.13
C GLY A 111 -10.83 -5.37 10.10
N LYS A 112 -11.93 -4.93 10.69
CA LYS A 112 -12.69 -5.71 11.70
C LYS A 112 -13.36 -6.96 11.12
N ASP A 113 -13.81 -6.89 9.87
CA ASP A 113 -14.56 -7.96 9.19
C ASP A 113 -13.66 -8.79 8.26
N MET A 114 -12.33 -8.64 8.36
CA MET A 114 -11.41 -9.41 7.55
C MET A 114 -11.28 -10.85 8.05
N THR A 115 -11.28 -11.79 7.14
CA THR A 115 -10.88 -13.17 7.43
C THR A 115 -9.36 -13.31 7.45
N PHE A 116 -8.86 -14.40 8.05
CA PHE A 116 -7.45 -14.76 7.93
C PHE A 116 -7.01 -14.93 6.47
N ARG A 117 -7.91 -15.38 5.59
CA ARG A 117 -7.63 -15.51 4.15
C ARG A 117 -7.34 -14.15 3.52
N ASP A 118 -8.15 -13.13 3.81
CA ASP A 118 -7.97 -11.77 3.28
C ASP A 118 -6.62 -11.19 3.74
N PHE A 119 -6.31 -11.37 5.03
CA PHE A 119 -5.03 -10.98 5.61
C PHE A 119 -3.86 -11.68 4.90
N ALA A 120 -3.91 -13.00 4.76
CA ALA A 120 -2.85 -13.79 4.15
C ALA A 120 -2.65 -13.43 2.67
N GLN A 121 -3.74 -13.22 1.91
CA GLN A 121 -3.66 -12.81 0.51
C GLN A 121 -3.00 -11.43 0.34
N GLY A 122 -3.33 -10.47 1.21
CA GLY A 122 -2.62 -9.20 1.27
C GLY A 122 -1.14 -9.37 1.61
N ALA A 123 -0.84 -10.12 2.67
CA ALA A 123 0.53 -10.34 3.10
C ALA A 123 1.40 -10.99 2.02
N PHE A 124 0.86 -11.95 1.27
CA PHE A 124 1.56 -12.65 0.20
C PHE A 124 1.79 -11.81 -1.08
N ARG A 125 1.34 -10.55 -1.12
CA ARG A 125 1.88 -9.58 -2.10
C ARG A 125 3.37 -9.31 -1.87
N MET A 126 3.81 -9.46 -0.63
CA MET A 126 5.23 -9.49 -0.25
C MET A 126 5.74 -10.93 -0.34
N ARG A 127 6.14 -11.35 -1.55
CA ARG A 127 6.52 -12.74 -1.86
C ARG A 127 7.65 -13.31 -1.00
N ALA A 128 8.51 -12.46 -0.46
CA ALA A 128 9.62 -12.85 0.40
C ALA A 128 9.41 -12.38 1.85
N VAL A 129 8.15 -12.28 2.31
CA VAL A 129 7.84 -11.94 3.71
C VAL A 129 8.50 -12.94 4.67
N GLY A 130 9.21 -12.44 5.68
CA GLY A 130 10.01 -13.27 6.59
C GLY A 130 11.37 -13.68 6.03
N SER A 131 11.68 -13.36 4.77
CA SER A 131 12.95 -13.60 4.08
C SER A 131 13.44 -12.29 3.43
N GLY A 132 13.68 -11.27 4.27
CA GLY A 132 14.13 -9.95 3.85
C GLY A 132 13.00 -8.91 3.71
N GLN A 133 11.81 -9.32 3.24
CA GLN A 133 10.64 -8.43 3.23
C GLN A 133 9.90 -8.47 4.56
N THR A 134 9.32 -7.33 4.94
CA THR A 134 8.62 -7.16 6.21
C THR A 134 7.30 -6.45 6.02
N ILE A 135 6.37 -6.67 6.94
CA ILE A 135 5.06 -6.02 6.96
C ILE A 135 4.85 -5.38 8.33
N THR A 136 4.45 -4.12 8.33
CA THR A 136 3.96 -3.39 9.50
C THR A 136 2.45 -3.25 9.42
N LEU A 137 1.74 -3.73 10.44
CA LEU A 137 0.29 -3.62 10.50
C LEU A 137 -0.14 -2.22 10.95
N LEU A 138 -1.04 -1.61 10.19
CA LEU A 138 -1.70 -0.35 10.51
C LEU A 138 -3.12 -0.65 10.97
N ILE A 139 -3.37 -0.44 12.25
CA ILE A 139 -4.66 -0.75 12.89
C ILE A 139 -5.36 0.57 13.19
N THR A 140 -6.60 0.71 12.74
CA THR A 140 -7.42 1.88 13.07
C THR A 140 -7.80 1.86 14.56
N PRO A 141 -8.05 3.01 15.21
CA PRO A 141 -8.44 3.05 16.62
C PRO A 141 -9.65 2.15 16.94
N GLN A 142 -10.61 2.08 16.02
CA GLN A 142 -11.81 1.24 16.14
C GLN A 142 -11.45 -0.25 16.20
N VAL A 143 -10.61 -0.73 15.28
CA VAL A 143 -10.16 -2.13 15.27
C VAL A 143 -9.28 -2.43 16.49
N ALA A 144 -8.40 -1.50 16.88
CA ALA A 144 -7.55 -1.65 18.06
C ALA A 144 -8.33 -1.69 19.37
N HIS A 145 -9.53 -1.09 19.42
CA HIS A 145 -10.43 -1.22 20.56
C HIS A 145 -11.04 -2.62 20.63
N LEU A 146 -11.56 -3.15 19.51
CA LEU A 146 -12.12 -4.50 19.44
C LEU A 146 -11.10 -5.57 19.86
N VAL A 147 -9.87 -5.51 19.34
CA VAL A 147 -8.80 -6.45 19.70
C VAL A 147 -8.52 -6.45 21.21
N ARG A 148 -8.57 -5.28 21.85
CA ARG A 148 -8.32 -5.17 23.29
C ARG A 148 -9.46 -5.72 24.13
N THR A 149 -10.70 -5.56 23.68
CA THR A 149 -11.88 -6.05 24.40
C THR A 149 -12.04 -7.56 24.29
N GLU A 150 -11.65 -8.18 23.17
CA GLU A 150 -11.77 -9.62 22.94
C GLU A 150 -10.63 -10.46 23.58
N ILE A 151 -9.50 -9.82 23.89
CA ILE A 151 -8.33 -10.47 24.53
C ILE A 151 -8.32 -10.27 26.06
N ALA A 152 -9.17 -9.38 26.58
CA ALA A 152 -9.35 -9.15 28.01
C ALA A 152 -10.31 -10.17 28.63
#